data_AF-A0A1M5IU32-F1
#
_entry.id   AF-A0A1M5IU32-F1
#
_cell.length_a   1.000
_cell.length_b   1.000
_cell.length_c   1.000
_cell.angle_alpha   90.00
_cell.angle_beta   90.00
_cell.angle_gamma   90.00
#
_symmetry.space_group_name_H-M   'P 1'
#
loop_
_entity.id
_entity.type
_entity.pdbx_description
1 polymer ?
#
loop_
_entity_poly.entity_id
_entity_poly.type
_entity_poly.pdbx_seq_one_letter_code
_entity_poly.pdbx_strand_id
1 'polypeptide(L)'
;MKVNAVPRMNNNSHSGDDMRDIERLFNEYAESHQNHTNKLIHQLAVPLIYFSVIGLVWAIPVPDWIAQYDINFAHLLVLPVLYYYFLLSGPIGAAMTLLTIACFLVIEQIALSAIPVWQVSVAVFVVMWVLQFIGHAIEGKRPSFLTDLKFLLIGPAWVWGGWLKRLNIGY
;
A
#
# COMPACT_ATOMS: atom_id res chain seq x y z
N MET A 1 25.90 3.98 -63.98
CA MET A 1 25.01 3.14 -63.15
C MET A 1 25.16 3.62 -61.71
N LYS A 2 24.26 4.47 -61.21
CA LYS A 2 24.30 4.98 -59.82
C LYS A 2 23.36 4.09 -58.99
N VAL A 3 23.90 3.34 -58.05
CA VAL A 3 23.11 2.59 -57.07
C VAL A 3 22.77 3.56 -55.94
N ASN A 4 21.50 3.99 -55.89
CA ASN A 4 20.99 4.76 -54.76
C ASN A 4 20.84 3.82 -53.56
N ALA A 5 21.61 4.07 -52.50
CA ALA A 5 21.41 3.40 -51.22
C ALA A 5 20.08 3.89 -50.60
N VAL A 6 19.14 2.98 -50.43
CA VAL A 6 17.92 3.21 -49.66
C VAL A 6 18.32 3.26 -48.17
N PRO A 7 18.03 4.34 -47.42
CA PRO A 7 18.24 4.33 -45.98
C PRO A 7 17.25 3.35 -45.36
N ARG A 8 17.75 2.35 -44.60
CA ARG A 8 16.89 1.48 -43.79
C ARG A 8 16.23 2.35 -42.71
N MET A 9 14.91 2.43 -42.74
CA MET A 9 14.12 3.03 -41.67
C MET A 9 14.37 2.23 -40.38
N ASN A 10 14.83 2.91 -39.34
CA ASN A 10 15.03 2.34 -38.02
C ASN A 10 13.66 2.26 -37.34
N ASN A 11 12.96 1.14 -37.49
CA ASN A 11 11.71 0.85 -36.77
C ASN A 11 12.04 0.50 -35.31
N ASN A 12 12.40 1.51 -34.52
CA ASN A 12 12.24 1.43 -33.07
C ASN A 12 10.86 1.96 -32.70
N SER A 13 9.82 1.28 -33.18
CA SER A 13 8.51 1.36 -32.54
C SER A 13 8.59 0.53 -31.26
N HIS A 14 8.95 1.15 -30.14
CA HIS A 14 8.61 0.58 -28.84
C HIS A 14 7.08 0.53 -28.78
N SER A 15 6.53 -0.65 -29.02
CA SER A 15 5.12 -0.96 -28.86
C SER A 15 4.71 -0.60 -27.44
N GLY A 16 3.65 0.19 -27.29
CA GLY A 16 3.03 0.52 -26.01
C GLY A 16 2.31 -0.66 -25.36
N ASP A 17 2.94 -1.85 -25.34
CA ASP A 17 2.34 -3.14 -25.00
C ASP A 17 3.11 -3.93 -23.94
N ASP A 18 3.92 -3.26 -23.10
CA ASP A 18 4.44 -3.92 -21.90
C ASP A 18 4.59 -2.92 -20.74
N MET A 19 3.48 -2.25 -20.42
CA MET A 19 3.41 -1.47 -19.18
C MET A 19 3.43 -2.45 -18.01
N ARG A 20 4.43 -2.32 -17.14
CA ARG A 20 4.56 -3.18 -15.94
C ARG A 20 3.26 -3.13 -15.15
N ASP A 21 2.81 -4.27 -14.63
CA ASP A 21 1.52 -4.38 -13.92
C ASP A 21 1.36 -3.34 -12.80
N ILE A 22 2.45 -3.06 -12.07
CA ILE A 22 2.48 -2.04 -11.01
C ILE A 22 2.19 -0.62 -11.53
N GLU A 23 2.69 -0.26 -12.72
CA GLU A 23 2.43 1.04 -13.33
C GLU A 23 0.97 1.17 -13.75
N ARG A 24 0.40 0.10 -14.35
CA ARG A 24 -1.02 0.05 -14.69
C ARG A 24 -1.90 0.25 -13.47
N LEU A 25 -1.64 -0.51 -12.40
CA LEU A 25 -2.39 -0.44 -11.14
C LEU A 25 -2.27 0.94 -10.47
N PHE A 26 -1.08 1.55 -10.52
CA PHE A 26 -0.86 2.88 -9.94
C PHE A 26 -1.53 3.98 -10.76
N ASN A 27 -1.54 3.86 -12.08
CA ASN A 27 -2.25 4.80 -12.95
C ASN A 27 -3.76 4.72 -12.71
N GLU A 28 -4.33 3.51 -12.66
CA GLU A 28 -5.76 3.29 -12.37
C GLU A 28 -6.14 3.82 -10.97
N TYR A 29 -5.31 3.55 -9.96
CA TYR A 29 -5.52 4.12 -8.62
C TYR A 29 -5.43 5.65 -8.62
N ALA A 30 -4.50 6.24 -9.37
CA ALA A 30 -4.34 7.69 -9.45
C ALA A 30 -5.54 8.39 -10.10
N GLU A 31 -6.35 7.72 -10.93
CA GLU A 31 -7.51 8.35 -11.57
C GLU A 31 -8.52 8.91 -10.56
N SER A 32 -8.67 8.29 -9.40
CA SER A 32 -9.54 8.76 -8.30
C SER A 32 -8.80 9.58 -7.23
N HIS A 33 -7.55 9.98 -7.51
CA HIS A 33 -6.69 10.71 -6.60
C HIS A 33 -5.88 11.74 -7.39
N GLN A 34 -6.50 12.86 -7.77
CA GLN A 34 -5.82 13.97 -8.45
C GLN A 34 -5.71 15.20 -7.56
N ASN A 35 -6.72 15.48 -6.72
CA ASN A 35 -6.75 16.62 -5.81
C ASN A 35 -5.62 16.54 -4.77
N HIS A 36 -4.92 17.66 -4.55
CA HIS A 36 -3.79 17.72 -3.61
C HIS A 36 -4.19 17.38 -2.17
N THR A 37 -5.31 17.92 -1.69
CA THR A 37 -5.82 17.67 -0.33
C THR A 37 -6.19 16.20 -0.15
N ASN A 38 -6.88 15.61 -1.12
CA ASN A 38 -7.22 14.18 -1.10
C ASN A 38 -5.95 13.30 -1.03
N LYS A 39 -4.96 13.59 -1.87
CA LYS A 39 -3.66 12.89 -1.86
C LYS A 39 -2.96 12.98 -0.50
N LEU A 40 -2.91 14.17 0.12
CA LEU A 40 -2.29 14.36 1.43
C LEU A 40 -3.01 13.57 2.51
N ILE A 41 -4.35 13.61 2.52
CA ILE A 41 -5.16 12.84 3.45
C ILE A 41 -4.84 11.35 3.31
N HIS A 42 -4.79 10.81 2.09
CA HIS A 42 -4.48 9.39 1.89
C HIS A 42 -3.04 9.01 2.22
N GLN A 43 -2.07 9.89 1.96
CA GLN A 43 -0.68 9.66 2.37
C GLN A 43 -0.54 9.45 3.88
N LEU A 44 -1.38 10.10 4.69
CA LEU A 44 -1.44 9.90 6.13
C LEU A 44 -2.34 8.73 6.54
N ALA A 45 -3.57 8.69 6.01
CA ALA A 45 -4.60 7.76 6.43
C ALA A 45 -4.28 6.32 6.04
N VAL A 46 -3.71 6.07 4.85
CA VAL A 46 -3.43 4.71 4.37
C VAL A 46 -2.44 3.96 5.28
N PRO A 47 -1.25 4.50 5.66
CA PRO A 47 -0.37 3.83 6.61
C PRO A 47 -1.02 3.59 7.98
N LEU A 48 -1.83 4.54 8.46
CA LEU A 48 -2.51 4.41 9.76
C LEU A 48 -3.66 3.40 9.74
N ILE A 49 -4.38 3.28 8.62
CA ILE A 49 -5.36 2.21 8.42
C ILE A 49 -4.65 0.85 8.37
N TYR A 50 -3.53 0.75 7.64
CA TYR A 50 -2.71 -0.47 7.61
C TYR A 50 -2.27 -0.89 9.03
N PHE A 51 -1.72 0.05 9.81
CA PHE A 51 -1.39 -0.14 11.22
C PHE A 51 -2.60 -0.64 12.03
N SER A 52 -3.76 0.01 11.88
CA SER A 52 -4.95 -0.35 12.64
C SER A 52 -5.47 -1.75 12.29
N VAL A 53 -5.40 -2.18 11.03
CA VAL A 53 -5.80 -3.52 10.62
C VAL A 53 -4.86 -4.58 11.22
N ILE A 54 -3.54 -4.35 11.19
CA ILE A 54 -2.58 -5.22 11.87
C ILE A 54 -2.90 -5.29 13.36
N GLY A 55 -3.13 -4.16 14.03
CA GLY A 55 -3.42 -4.11 15.46
C GLY A 55 -4.73 -4.83 15.84
N LEU A 56 -5.77 -4.70 15.01
CA LEU A 56 -7.03 -5.44 15.22
C LEU A 56 -6.82 -6.94 15.12
N VAL A 57 -6.04 -7.41 14.13
CA VAL A 57 -5.76 -8.83 13.94
C VAL A 57 -4.80 -9.36 15.01
N TRP A 58 -3.84 -8.53 15.44
CA TRP A 58 -2.93 -8.84 16.54
C TRP A 58 -3.69 -9.08 17.84
N ALA A 59 -4.76 -8.30 18.09
CA ALA A 59 -5.57 -8.40 19.30
C ALA A 59 -6.53 -9.60 19.34
N ILE A 60 -6.61 -10.41 18.28
CA ILE A 60 -7.41 -11.63 18.27
C ILE A 60 -6.69 -12.70 19.13
N PRO A 61 -7.35 -13.26 20.16
CA PRO A 61 -6.73 -14.25 21.02
C PRO A 61 -6.37 -15.52 20.23
N VAL A 62 -5.18 -16.05 20.47
CA VAL A 62 -4.72 -17.34 19.94
C VAL A 62 -4.74 -18.40 21.04
N PRO A 63 -4.88 -19.69 20.69
CA PRO A 63 -4.69 -20.78 21.66
C PRO A 63 -3.31 -20.74 22.33
N ASP A 64 -3.23 -21.16 23.59
CA ASP A 64 -2.00 -21.11 24.41
C ASP A 64 -0.80 -21.83 23.76
N TRP A 65 -1.06 -22.91 23.02
CA TRP A 65 -0.02 -23.68 22.33
C TRP A 65 0.61 -22.91 21.15
N ILE A 66 -0.02 -21.86 20.65
CA ILE A 66 0.56 -20.90 19.71
C ILE A 66 1.17 -19.73 20.47
N ALA A 67 0.47 -19.21 21.49
CA ALA A 67 0.87 -18.05 22.26
C ALA A 67 2.27 -18.20 22.89
N GLN A 68 2.67 -19.41 23.27
CA GLN A 68 4.00 -19.72 23.82
C GLN A 68 5.18 -19.37 22.90
N TYR A 69 4.94 -19.13 21.61
CA TYR A 69 5.96 -18.77 20.63
C TYR A 69 5.98 -17.26 20.31
N ASP A 70 5.19 -16.44 21.03
CA ASP A 70 4.96 -15.03 20.72
C ASP A 70 4.43 -14.79 19.29
N ILE A 71 3.73 -15.79 18.74
CA ILE A 71 3.09 -15.74 17.43
C ILE A 71 1.60 -15.47 17.60
N ASN A 72 1.05 -14.62 16.74
CA ASN A 72 -0.40 -14.35 16.66
C ASN A 72 -0.88 -14.27 15.20
N PHE A 73 -2.18 -14.05 15.01
CA PHE A 73 -2.77 -13.99 13.67
C PHE A 73 -2.21 -12.86 12.79
N ALA A 74 -1.70 -11.76 13.37
CA ALA A 74 -1.09 -10.70 12.58
C ALA A 74 0.22 -11.15 11.94
N HIS A 75 1.04 -11.94 12.64
CA HIS A 75 2.25 -12.54 12.09
C HIS A 75 1.93 -13.43 10.88
N LEU A 76 0.85 -14.21 10.95
CA LEU A 76 0.41 -15.06 9.85
C LEU A 76 -0.16 -14.24 8.68
N LEU A 77 -0.91 -13.18 8.97
CA LEU A 77 -1.50 -12.29 7.96
C LEU A 77 -0.43 -11.56 7.13
N VAL A 78 0.64 -11.07 7.76
CA VAL A 78 1.62 -10.25 7.03
C VAL A 78 2.46 -11.04 6.03
N LEU A 79 2.59 -12.37 6.18
CA LEU A 79 3.35 -13.19 5.25
C LEU A 79 2.82 -13.15 3.80
N PRO A 80 1.56 -13.50 3.51
CA PRO A 80 1.01 -13.39 2.16
C PRO A 80 0.93 -11.94 1.67
N VAL A 81 0.71 -10.97 2.57
CA VAL A 81 0.65 -9.55 2.23
C VAL A 81 2.02 -9.03 1.76
N LEU A 82 3.09 -9.31 2.50
CA LEU A 82 4.44 -8.92 2.12
C LEU A 82 4.90 -9.68 0.87
N TYR A 83 4.58 -10.98 0.77
CA TYR A 83 4.84 -11.74 -0.45
C TYR A 83 4.22 -11.07 -1.68
N TYR A 84 2.96 -10.66 -1.61
CA TYR A 84 2.30 -9.90 -2.67
C TYR A 84 3.03 -8.58 -3.01
N TYR A 85 3.47 -7.81 -2.00
CA TYR A 85 4.21 -6.58 -2.26
C TYR A 85 5.59 -6.80 -2.90
N PHE A 86 6.28 -7.89 -2.56
CA PHE A 86 7.52 -8.27 -3.23
C PHE A 86 7.29 -8.75 -4.67
N LEU A 87 6.15 -9.37 -4.97
CA LEU A 87 5.75 -9.69 -6.36
C LEU A 87 5.49 -8.41 -7.18
N LEU A 88 4.97 -7.35 -6.56
CA LEU A 88 4.76 -6.08 -7.24
C LEU A 88 6.09 -5.38 -7.56
N SER A 89 6.99 -5.28 -6.57
CA SER A 89 8.33 -4.74 -6.76
C SER A 89 9.20 -4.93 -5.51
N GLY A 90 10.50 -5.23 -5.68
CA GLY A 90 11.45 -5.41 -4.58
C GLY A 90 11.50 -4.22 -3.61
N PRO A 91 11.72 -2.98 -4.09
CA PRO A 91 11.70 -1.77 -3.26
C PRO A 91 10.37 -1.50 -2.56
N ILE A 92 9.22 -1.81 -3.18
CA ILE A 92 7.90 -1.67 -2.55
C ILE A 92 7.74 -2.71 -1.43
N GLY A 93 8.13 -3.96 -1.67
CA GLY A 93 8.16 -5.01 -0.65
C GLY A 93 9.05 -4.63 0.54
N ALA A 94 10.23 -4.06 0.29
CA ALA A 94 11.11 -3.57 1.34
C ALA A 94 10.48 -2.41 2.15
N ALA A 95 9.88 -1.43 1.47
CA ALA A 95 9.21 -0.32 2.15
C ALA A 95 8.02 -0.79 3.00
N MET A 96 7.20 -1.72 2.48
CA MET A 96 6.10 -2.32 3.23
C MET A 96 6.58 -3.20 4.39
N THR A 97 7.73 -3.85 4.26
CA THR A 97 8.36 -4.59 5.36
C THR A 97 8.76 -3.64 6.49
N LEU A 98 9.40 -2.51 6.18
CA LEU A 98 9.75 -1.48 7.16
C LEU A 98 8.51 -0.90 7.86
N LEU A 99 7.45 -0.59 7.10
CA LEU A 99 6.18 -0.14 7.67
C LEU A 99 5.58 -1.20 8.61
N THR A 100 5.62 -2.46 8.21
CA THR A 100 5.11 -3.58 9.01
C THR A 100 5.87 -3.73 10.32
N ILE A 101 7.21 -3.69 10.28
CA ILE A 101 8.06 -3.71 11.48
C ILE A 101 7.69 -2.53 12.40
N ALA A 102 7.58 -1.32 11.84
CA ALA A 102 7.19 -0.14 12.62
C ALA A 102 5.80 -0.32 13.26
N CYS A 103 4.84 -0.93 12.57
CA CYS A 103 3.53 -1.23 13.13
C CYS A 103 3.61 -2.18 14.32
N PHE A 104 4.34 -3.30 14.20
CA PHE A 104 4.54 -4.23 15.30
C PHE A 104 5.21 -3.56 16.49
N LEU A 105 6.28 -2.78 16.27
CA LEU A 105 6.95 -2.04 17.36
C LEU A 105 5.97 -1.12 18.10
N VAL A 106 5.13 -0.37 17.39
CA VAL A 106 4.13 0.51 18.04
C VAL A 106 3.04 -0.30 18.74
N ILE A 107 2.57 -1.40 18.16
CA ILE A 107 1.56 -2.28 18.76
C ILE A 107 2.08 -2.87 20.08
N GLU A 108 3.31 -3.39 20.10
CA GLU A 108 3.93 -3.93 21.31
C GLU A 108 4.04 -2.85 22.41
N GLN A 109 4.42 -1.62 22.06
CA GLN A 109 4.44 -0.51 23.02
C GLN A 109 3.04 -0.18 23.58
N ILE A 110 1.99 -0.29 22.77
CA ILE A 110 0.60 -0.12 23.23
C ILE A 110 0.19 -1.29 24.13
N ALA A 111 0.59 -2.52 23.80
CA ALA A 111 0.30 -3.71 24.59
C ALA A 111 0.92 -3.66 26.00
N LEU A 112 2.06 -2.97 26.14
CA LEU A 112 2.68 -2.68 27.45
C LEU A 112 1.99 -1.54 28.22
N SER A 113 1.08 -0.80 27.60
CA SER A 113 0.35 0.29 28.23
C SER A 113 -0.93 -0.21 28.94
N ALA A 114 -1.62 0.69 29.64
CA ALA A 114 -2.92 0.39 30.24
C ALA A 114 -4.08 0.35 29.23
N ILE A 115 -3.85 0.71 27.96
CA ILE A 115 -4.89 0.81 26.92
C ILE A 115 -4.84 -0.46 26.05
N PRO A 116 -5.96 -1.21 25.92
CA PRO A 116 -6.02 -2.36 25.02
C PRO A 116 -5.74 -1.99 23.56
N VAL A 117 -4.89 -2.76 22.88
CA VAL A 117 -4.49 -2.55 21.48
C VAL A 117 -5.72 -2.37 20.57
N TRP A 118 -6.73 -3.24 20.70
CA TRP A 118 -7.91 -3.18 19.85
C TRP A 118 -8.67 -1.85 19.95
N GLN A 119 -8.68 -1.18 21.12
CA GLN A 119 -9.37 0.10 21.30
C GLN A 119 -8.67 1.20 20.51
N VAL A 120 -7.33 1.25 20.61
CA VAL A 120 -6.51 2.19 19.83
C VAL A 120 -6.68 1.91 18.35
N SER A 121 -6.63 0.64 17.94
CA SER A 121 -6.79 0.25 16.54
C SER A 121 -8.17 0.58 15.99
N VAL A 122 -9.26 0.30 16.71
CA VAL A 122 -10.63 0.70 16.28
C VAL A 122 -10.73 2.22 16.14
N ALA A 123 -10.23 2.97 17.12
CA ALA A 123 -10.27 4.44 17.08
C ALA A 123 -9.52 4.99 15.86
N VAL A 124 -8.29 4.53 15.63
CA VAL A 124 -7.49 4.93 14.46
C VAL A 124 -8.18 4.52 13.17
N PHE A 125 -8.69 3.28 13.09
CA PHE A 125 -9.39 2.78 11.90
C PHE A 125 -10.57 3.68 11.54
N VAL A 126 -11.46 3.97 12.48
CA VAL A 126 -12.65 4.79 12.24
C VAL A 126 -12.27 6.22 11.85
N VAL A 127 -11.38 6.87 12.59
CA VAL A 127 -10.99 8.26 12.31
C VAL A 127 -10.33 8.36 10.92
N MET A 128 -9.42 7.45 10.59
CA MET A 128 -8.72 7.49 9.31
C MET A 128 -9.65 7.16 8.13
N TRP A 129 -10.60 6.24 8.29
CA TRP A 129 -11.61 5.99 7.27
C TRP A 129 -12.52 7.20 7.03
N VAL A 130 -12.97 7.87 8.10
CA VAL A 130 -13.73 9.12 7.97
C VAL A 130 -12.93 10.16 7.21
N LEU A 131 -11.63 10.32 7.52
CA LEU A 131 -10.76 11.23 6.78
C LEU A 131 -10.63 10.82 5.29
N GLN A 132 -10.44 9.53 4.97
CA GLN A 132 -10.41 9.07 3.58
C GLN A 132 -11.71 9.40 2.83
N PHE A 133 -12.87 9.20 3.45
CA PHE A 133 -14.15 9.57 2.84
C PHE A 133 -14.30 11.07 2.63
N ILE A 134 -13.79 11.90 3.56
CA ILE A 134 -13.72 13.36 3.36
C ILE A 134 -12.82 13.69 2.16
N GLY A 135 -11.65 13.05 2.04
CA GLY A 135 -10.76 13.20 0.90
C GLY A 135 -11.45 12.90 -0.43
N HIS A 136 -12.17 11.77 -0.50
CA HIS A 136 -12.95 11.40 -1.68
C HIS A 136 -14.13 12.32 -1.95
N ALA A 137 -14.79 12.85 -0.93
CA ALA A 137 -15.84 13.84 -1.09
C ALA A 137 -15.29 15.14 -1.73
N ILE A 138 -14.08 15.57 -1.33
CA ILE A 138 -13.39 16.71 -1.93
C ILE A 138 -12.97 16.41 -3.38
N GLU A 139 -12.52 15.18 -3.66
CA GLU A 139 -12.16 14.74 -5.02
C GLU A 139 -13.38 14.68 -5.96
N GLY A 140 -14.58 14.40 -5.44
CA GLY A 140 -15.78 14.16 -6.24
C GLY A 140 -15.80 12.81 -6.96
N LYS A 141 -14.85 11.91 -6.63
CA LYS A 141 -14.76 10.54 -7.17
C LYS A 141 -14.92 9.52 -6.06
N ARG A 142 -15.58 8.41 -6.37
CA ARG A 142 -15.77 7.30 -5.42
C ARG A 142 -14.45 6.60 -5.11
N PRO A 143 -14.30 6.01 -3.91
CA PRO A 143 -13.14 5.20 -3.59
C PRO A 143 -12.95 3.99 -4.50
N SER A 144 -11.72 3.77 -4.98
CA SER A 144 -11.39 2.68 -5.90
C SER A 144 -11.60 1.28 -5.30
N PHE A 145 -11.57 1.12 -3.98
CA PHE A 145 -11.86 -0.19 -3.38
C PHE A 145 -13.34 -0.61 -3.49
N LEU A 146 -14.24 0.34 -3.76
CA LEU A 146 -15.65 0.01 -4.02
C LEU A 146 -15.84 -0.68 -5.37
N THR A 147 -14.92 -0.46 -6.31
CA THR A 147 -14.92 -1.17 -7.59
C THR A 147 -14.18 -2.49 -7.50
N ASP A 148 -13.06 -2.54 -6.77
CA ASP A 148 -12.29 -3.76 -6.58
C ASP A 148 -11.50 -3.72 -5.26
N LEU A 149 -11.73 -4.71 -4.39
CA LEU A 149 -11.10 -4.80 -3.07
C LEU A 149 -9.57 -4.82 -3.15
N LYS A 150 -8.97 -5.25 -4.29
CA LYS A 150 -7.52 -5.21 -4.50
C LYS A 150 -6.94 -3.81 -4.29
N PHE A 151 -7.71 -2.75 -4.53
CA PHE A 151 -7.23 -1.38 -4.37
C PHE A 151 -6.97 -0.99 -2.91
N LEU A 152 -7.44 -1.77 -1.94
CA LEU A 152 -6.97 -1.66 -0.55
C LEU A 152 -5.49 -2.03 -0.41
N LEU A 153 -5.00 -3.01 -1.18
CA LEU A 153 -3.59 -3.39 -1.20
C LEU A 153 -2.77 -2.45 -2.08
N ILE A 154 -3.35 -1.93 -3.17
CA ILE A 154 -2.66 -0.98 -4.06
C ILE A 154 -2.43 0.38 -3.38
N GLY A 155 -3.36 0.87 -2.56
CA GLY A 155 -3.23 2.16 -1.88
C GLY A 155 -1.90 2.33 -1.11
N PRO A 156 -1.54 1.41 -0.20
CA PRO A 156 -0.25 1.44 0.51
C PRO A 156 0.96 1.43 -0.43
N ALA A 157 0.95 0.58 -1.46
CA ALA A 157 2.02 0.54 -2.45
C ALA A 157 2.13 1.85 -3.23
N TRP A 158 1.01 2.47 -3.61
CA TRP A 158 0.97 3.74 -4.33
C TRP A 158 1.56 4.89 -3.48
N VAL A 159 1.24 4.92 -2.19
CA VAL A 159 1.83 5.90 -1.25
C VAL A 159 3.35 5.74 -1.22
N TRP A 160 3.86 4.53 -1.02
CA TRP A 160 5.30 4.27 -1.04
C TRP A 160 5.94 4.54 -2.41
N GLY A 161 5.26 4.22 -3.50
CA GLY A 161 5.71 4.52 -4.85
C GLY A 161 5.89 6.02 -5.09
N GLY A 162 5.07 6.86 -4.46
CA GLY A 162 5.27 8.31 -4.46
C GLY A 162 6.55 8.73 -3.73
N TRP A 163 6.84 8.13 -2.56
CA TRP A 163 8.04 8.41 -1.78
C TRP A 163 9.31 7.88 -2.45
N LEU A 164 9.31 6.65 -2.97
CA LEU A 164 10.43 6.06 -3.68
C LEU A 164 10.81 6.87 -4.93
N LYS A 165 9.82 7.36 -5.69
CA LYS A 165 10.05 8.30 -6.80
C LYS A 165 10.77 9.58 -6.34
N ARG A 166 10.38 10.16 -5.20
CA ARG A 166 11.05 11.34 -4.61
C ARG A 166 12.49 11.05 -4.18
N LEU A 167 12.79 9.80 -3.82
CA LEU A 167 14.12 9.32 -3.45
C LEU A 167 14.95 8.83 -4.65
N ASN A 168 14.43 8.95 -5.88
CA ASN A 168 15.04 8.43 -7.11
C ASN A 168 15.31 6.91 -7.08
N ILE A 169 14.45 6.16 -6.39
CA ILE A 169 14.48 4.70 -6.35
C ILE A 169 13.45 4.16 -7.35
N GLY A 170 13.94 3.44 -8.36
CA GLY A 170 13.09 2.72 -9.31
C GLY A 170 12.45 1.50 -8.66
N TYR A 171 11.17 1.30 -8.92
CA TYR A 171 10.38 0.15 -8.47
C TYR A 171 9.53 -0.36 -9.61
#